data_AF-A0A6I4V7Y7-F1
#
_entry.id   AF-A0A6I4V7Y7-F1
#
_cell.length_a   1.000
_cell.length_b   1.000
_cell.length_c   1.000
_cell.angle_alpha   90.00
_cell.angle_beta   90.00
_cell.angle_gamma   90.00
#
_symmetry.space_group_name_H-M   'P 1'
#
loop_
_entity.id
_entity.type
_entity.pdbx_description
1 polymer ?
#
loop_
_entity_poly.entity_id
_entity_poly.type
_entity_poly.pdbx_seq_one_letter_code
_entity_poly.pdbx_strand_id
1 'polypeptide(L)'
;MQAPAVHSAIVGFKPTVGRVSRHGFIPLVAGQDSPGPLTRTVDDAQLIYQAICGADMNDTATLAVFPAETQRNQTLQGLRIGVPRRFIADTVLTPAREAVFDRLLHALAQAGAVIVDPCDLPAAEQLNDVRSCVFRAEFRAGLNRLLTALKPCGMGSL
;
A
#
# COMPACT_ATOMS: atom_id res chain seq x y z
N MET A 1 -2.20 -6.82 -1.44
CA MET A 1 -2.54 -6.69 0.00
C MET A 1 -3.99 -6.25 0.22
N GLN A 2 -4.42 -5.10 -0.31
CA GLN A 2 -5.76 -4.56 -0.01
C GLN A 2 -6.92 -5.37 -0.60
N ALA A 3 -6.81 -5.87 -1.84
CA ALA A 3 -7.86 -6.68 -2.45
C ALA A 3 -8.26 -7.91 -1.61
N PRO A 4 -7.35 -8.83 -1.23
CA PRO A 4 -7.74 -9.97 -0.39
C PRO A 4 -8.24 -9.53 1.00
N ALA A 5 -7.67 -8.46 1.58
CA ALA A 5 -8.09 -7.96 2.89
C ALA A 5 -9.56 -7.52 2.91
N VAL A 6 -10.01 -6.81 1.86
CA VAL A 6 -11.41 -6.38 1.69
C VAL A 6 -12.35 -7.59 1.56
N HIS A 7 -11.95 -8.64 0.85
CA HIS A 7 -12.78 -9.83 0.65
C HIS A 7 -12.84 -10.74 1.88
N SER A 8 -11.84 -10.64 2.77
CA SER A 8 -11.75 -11.44 3.99
C SER A 8 -12.07 -10.67 5.27
N ALA A 9 -12.49 -9.40 5.17
CA ALA A 9 -12.80 -8.53 6.31
C ALA A 9 -11.66 -8.45 7.35
N ILE A 10 -10.43 -8.31 6.88
CA ILE A 10 -9.21 -8.18 7.72
C ILE A 10 -8.45 -6.90 7.41
N VAL A 11 -7.49 -6.55 8.27
CA VAL A 11 -6.60 -5.40 8.05
C VAL A 11 -5.57 -5.77 6.98
N GLY A 12 -5.50 -4.95 5.93
CA GLY A 12 -4.44 -5.02 4.92
C GLY A 12 -3.60 -3.76 4.90
N PHE A 13 -2.42 -3.80 5.53
CA PHE A 13 -1.52 -2.65 5.55
C PHE A 13 -0.49 -2.76 4.43
N LYS A 14 -0.45 -1.76 3.54
CA LYS A 14 0.57 -1.62 2.50
C LYS A 14 1.48 -0.43 2.88
N PRO A 15 2.70 -0.67 3.38
CA PRO A 15 3.62 0.39 3.74
C PRO A 15 3.98 1.31 2.56
N THR A 16 4.62 2.44 2.88
CA THR A 16 5.34 3.24 1.87
C THR A 16 6.39 2.35 1.19
N VAL A 17 6.53 2.49 -0.14
CA VAL A 17 7.56 1.76 -0.89
C VAL A 17 8.94 2.05 -0.29
N GLY A 18 9.77 1.02 -0.14
CA GLY A 18 11.08 1.15 0.51
C GLY A 18 11.04 1.11 2.04
N ARG A 19 9.90 0.89 2.69
CA ARG A 19 9.87 0.72 4.16
C ARG A 19 10.24 -0.67 4.63
N VAL A 20 9.94 -1.65 3.81
CA VAL A 20 10.21 -3.07 4.06
C VAL A 20 11.06 -3.55 2.89
N SER A 21 12.12 -4.30 3.19
CA SER A 21 12.98 -4.85 2.16
C SER A 21 12.20 -5.76 1.20
N ARG A 22 12.51 -5.64 -0.09
CA ARG A 22 12.02 -6.51 -1.16
C ARG A 22 13.06 -7.56 -1.54
N HIS A 23 14.19 -7.63 -0.82
CA HIS A 23 15.20 -8.64 -1.07
C HIS A 23 14.61 -10.05 -0.91
N GLY A 24 14.85 -10.92 -1.90
CA GLY A 24 14.30 -12.28 -1.93
C GLY A 24 12.84 -12.39 -2.39
N PHE A 25 12.13 -11.28 -2.63
CA PHE A 25 10.78 -11.32 -3.21
C PHE A 25 10.83 -11.52 -4.72
N ILE A 26 9.83 -12.22 -5.26
CA ILE A 26 9.58 -12.23 -6.71
C ILE A 26 9.06 -10.85 -7.08
N PRO A 27 9.80 -10.04 -7.87
CA PRO A 27 9.38 -8.68 -8.17
C PRO A 27 8.20 -8.70 -9.14
N LEU A 28 7.22 -7.83 -8.90
CA LEU A 28 6.11 -7.56 -9.83
C LEU A 28 6.34 -6.22 -10.51
N VAL A 29 6.39 -5.15 -9.73
CA VAL A 29 6.71 -3.79 -10.17
C VAL A 29 7.62 -3.19 -9.11
N ALA A 30 8.92 -3.19 -9.33
CA ALA A 30 9.88 -2.77 -8.31
C ALA A 30 9.53 -1.38 -7.75
N GLY A 31 9.16 -0.41 -8.60
CA GLY A 31 8.77 0.93 -8.14
C GLY A 31 7.51 0.99 -7.25
N GLN A 32 6.71 -0.07 -7.19
CA GLN A 32 5.42 -0.11 -6.49
C GLN A 32 5.32 -1.22 -5.44
N ASP A 33 6.19 -2.23 -5.51
CA ASP A 33 6.22 -3.36 -4.60
C ASP A 33 6.50 -2.89 -3.17
N SER A 34 5.58 -3.22 -2.27
CA SER A 34 5.68 -2.88 -0.85
C SER A 34 5.01 -3.97 -0.04
N PRO A 35 5.78 -4.96 0.43
CA PRO A 35 5.23 -6.04 1.24
C PRO A 35 4.76 -5.48 2.59
N GLY A 36 3.66 -6.02 3.08
CA GLY A 36 3.07 -5.59 4.34
C GLY A 36 2.27 -6.71 5.01
N PRO A 37 1.72 -6.46 6.20
CA PRO A 37 0.97 -7.48 6.93
C PRO A 37 -0.52 -7.55 6.53
N LEU A 38 -1.05 -8.78 6.57
CA LEU A 38 -2.48 -9.08 6.65
C LEU A 38 -2.77 -9.60 8.07
N THR A 39 -3.65 -8.93 8.82
CA THR A 39 -3.89 -9.25 10.23
C THR A 39 -5.33 -8.99 10.63
N ARG A 40 -5.75 -9.48 11.81
CA ARG A 40 -7.11 -9.25 12.32
C ARG A 40 -7.29 -7.89 13.00
N THR A 41 -6.20 -7.27 13.47
CA THR A 41 -6.25 -6.01 14.23
C THR A 41 -5.18 -5.03 13.74
N VAL A 42 -5.40 -3.74 13.98
CA VAL A 42 -4.41 -2.69 13.64
C VAL A 42 -3.15 -2.84 14.49
N ASP A 43 -3.28 -3.26 15.75
CA ASP A 43 -2.15 -3.46 16.65
C ASP A 43 -1.23 -4.59 16.16
N ASP A 44 -1.79 -5.71 15.68
CA ASP A 44 -1.03 -6.79 15.06
C ASP A 44 -0.32 -6.30 13.79
N ALA A 45 -1.00 -5.51 12.95
CA ALA A 45 -0.39 -4.92 11.75
C ALA A 45 0.79 -4.02 12.11
N GLN A 46 0.64 -3.19 13.14
CA GLN A 46 1.71 -2.32 13.63
C GLN A 46 2.88 -3.15 14.18
N LEU A 47 2.62 -4.16 15.00
CA LEU A 47 3.64 -5.02 15.61
C LEU A 47 4.48 -5.71 14.53
N ILE A 48 3.83 -6.35 13.55
CA ILE A 48 4.52 -7.00 12.44
C ILE A 48 5.29 -5.97 11.61
N TYR A 49 4.67 -4.83 11.29
CA TYR A 49 5.34 -3.78 10.52
C TYR A 49 6.62 -3.29 11.21
N GLN A 50 6.58 -3.04 12.52
CA GLN A 50 7.75 -2.63 13.30
C GLN A 50 8.87 -3.67 13.28
N ALA A 51 8.52 -4.96 13.23
CA ALA A 51 9.49 -6.05 13.16
C ALA A 51 10.16 -6.19 11.79
N ILE A 52 9.46 -5.85 10.70
CA ILE A 52 9.95 -6.07 9.32
C ILE A 52 10.45 -4.79 8.63
N CYS A 53 10.13 -3.60 9.16
CA CYS A 53 10.59 -2.35 8.58
C CYS A 53 12.05 -2.07 8.96
N GLY A 54 12.85 -1.65 7.99
CA GLY A 54 14.27 -1.36 8.23
C GLY A 54 15.05 -1.15 6.95
N ALA A 55 16.24 -0.56 7.11
CA ALA A 55 17.24 -0.50 6.06
C ALA A 55 17.82 -1.90 5.79
N ASP A 56 17.91 -2.28 4.53
CA ASP A 56 18.55 -3.50 4.06
C ASP A 56 19.56 -3.14 2.96
N MET A 57 20.81 -3.56 3.13
CA MET A 57 21.88 -3.30 2.18
C MET A 57 21.67 -3.98 0.83
N ASN A 58 20.84 -5.00 0.78
CA ASN A 58 20.47 -5.68 -0.45
C ASN A 58 19.25 -5.06 -1.15
N ASP A 59 18.65 -4.01 -0.58
CA ASP A 59 17.56 -3.25 -1.19
C ASP A 59 17.77 -1.75 -1.06
N THR A 60 18.30 -1.14 -2.12
CA THR A 60 18.57 0.30 -2.20
C THR A 60 17.36 1.19 -2.00
N ALA A 61 16.13 0.70 -2.23
CA ALA A 61 14.92 1.48 -1.96
C ALA A 61 14.72 1.72 -0.47
N THR A 62 15.20 0.81 0.39
CA THR A 62 15.13 1.00 1.84
C THR A 62 16.12 2.05 2.33
N LEU A 63 17.28 2.12 1.69
CA LEU A 63 18.33 3.07 2.06
C LEU A 63 17.95 4.51 1.72
N ALA A 64 17.12 4.72 0.70
CA ALA A 64 16.64 6.04 0.30
C ALA A 64 15.59 6.62 1.27
N VAL A 65 14.96 5.78 2.10
CA VAL A 65 13.80 6.15 2.94
C VAL A 65 14.14 6.15 4.44
N PHE A 66 15.27 5.57 4.85
CA PHE A 66 15.73 5.51 6.23
C PHE A 66 16.89 6.50 6.53
N PRO A 67 16.98 7.03 7.76
CA PRO A 67 16.02 6.89 8.85
C PRO A 67 14.78 7.71 8.54
N ALA A 68 13.64 7.28 9.06
CA ALA A 68 12.45 8.10 8.98
C ALA A 68 12.06 8.66 10.32
N GLU A 69 11.65 9.92 10.30
CA GLU A 69 10.91 10.51 11.38
C GLU A 69 9.51 9.91 11.42
N THR A 70 9.26 9.04 12.40
CA THR A 70 7.88 8.70 12.80
C THR A 70 7.37 9.75 13.76
N GLN A 71 6.99 10.93 13.24
CA GLN A 71 6.07 11.77 14.00
C GLN A 71 4.71 11.05 14.03
N ARG A 72 4.41 10.42 15.16
CA ARG A 72 3.09 9.87 15.42
C ARG A 72 2.21 10.99 15.95
N ASN A 73 1.37 11.57 15.10
CA ASN A 73 0.17 12.21 15.61
C ASN A 73 -0.73 11.10 16.17
N GLN A 74 -0.77 11.00 17.50
CA GLN A 74 -1.55 9.98 18.21
C GLN A 74 -3.02 10.36 18.37
N THR A 75 -3.42 11.52 17.84
CA THR A 75 -4.78 12.06 17.99
C THR A 75 -5.38 12.40 16.63
N LEU A 76 -6.69 12.21 16.54
CA LEU A 76 -7.50 12.68 15.42
C LEU A 76 -7.82 14.17 15.53
N GLN A 77 -7.61 14.79 16.69
CA GLN A 77 -7.94 16.19 16.93
C GLN A 77 -7.21 17.11 15.94
N GLY A 78 -7.97 17.79 15.08
CA GLY A 78 -7.44 18.68 14.06
C GLY A 78 -6.84 17.99 12.84
N LEU A 79 -6.83 16.64 12.79
CA LEU A 79 -6.38 15.89 11.62
C LEU A 79 -7.36 16.11 10.47
N ARG A 80 -6.86 16.58 9.32
CA ARG A 80 -7.68 16.84 8.12
C ARG A 80 -7.71 15.59 7.24
N ILE A 81 -8.91 15.09 6.94
CA ILE A 81 -9.14 13.90 6.12
C ILE A 81 -9.91 14.31 4.87
N GLY A 82 -9.27 14.21 3.70
CA GLY A 82 -9.89 14.51 2.40
C GLY A 82 -10.67 13.31 1.85
N VAL A 83 -11.86 13.56 1.29
CA VAL A 83 -12.73 12.54 0.70
C VAL A 83 -12.82 12.75 -0.82
N PRO A 84 -12.13 11.94 -1.65
CA PRO A 84 -12.14 12.10 -3.10
C PRO A 84 -13.39 11.44 -3.70
N ARG A 85 -14.58 12.05 -3.55
CA ARG A 85 -15.89 11.49 -3.98
C ARG A 85 -15.90 10.95 -5.41
N ARG A 86 -15.16 11.58 -6.32
CA ARG A 86 -15.02 11.13 -7.73
C ARG A 86 -14.17 9.86 -7.92
N PHE A 87 -13.35 9.49 -6.94
CA PHE A 87 -12.39 8.38 -7.03
C PHE A 87 -12.25 7.60 -5.71
N ILE A 88 -13.37 7.31 -5.04
CA ILE A 88 -13.35 6.59 -3.75
C ILE A 88 -12.95 5.12 -3.92
N ALA A 89 -13.15 4.52 -5.10
CA ALA A 89 -12.71 3.17 -5.41
C ALA A 89 -12.71 2.90 -6.92
N ASP A 90 -12.00 1.86 -7.33
CA ASP A 90 -12.16 1.16 -8.62
C ASP A 90 -13.53 0.46 -8.76
N THR A 91 -14.52 0.81 -7.92
CA THR A 91 -15.79 0.08 -7.79
C THR A 91 -16.94 1.06 -7.65
N VAL A 92 -18.07 0.73 -8.28
CA VAL A 92 -19.31 1.49 -8.12
C VAL A 92 -19.75 1.44 -6.65
N LEU A 93 -19.91 2.61 -6.05
CA LEU A 93 -20.53 2.76 -4.73
C LEU A 93 -22.01 2.44 -4.84
N THR A 94 -22.45 1.40 -4.15
CA THR A 94 -23.88 1.16 -3.97
C THR A 94 -24.40 2.07 -2.85
N PRO A 95 -25.69 2.43 -2.83
CA PRO A 95 -26.26 3.26 -1.76
C PRO A 95 -25.99 2.71 -0.35
N ALA A 96 -25.97 1.37 -0.21
CA ALA A 96 -25.65 0.72 1.06
C ALA A 96 -24.18 0.93 1.49
N ARG A 97 -23.23 0.89 0.55
CA ARG A 97 -21.81 1.13 0.83
C ARG A 97 -21.54 2.60 1.12
N GLU A 98 -22.20 3.50 0.40
CA GLU A 98 -22.13 4.93 0.65
C GLU A 98 -22.64 5.28 2.06
N ALA A 99 -23.78 4.72 2.47
CA ALA A 99 -24.30 4.93 3.84
C ALA A 99 -23.35 4.40 4.93
N VAL A 100 -22.64 3.29 4.70
CA VAL A 100 -21.62 2.79 5.64
C VAL A 100 -20.44 3.76 5.72
N PHE A 101 -19.99 4.26 4.57
CA PHE A 101 -18.88 5.20 4.48
C PHE A 101 -19.20 6.54 5.15
N ASP A 102 -20.39 7.09 4.92
CA ASP A 102 -20.81 8.35 5.55
C ASP A 102 -20.92 8.22 7.09
N ARG A 103 -21.37 7.06 7.59
CA ARG A 103 -21.34 6.78 9.04
C ARG A 103 -19.93 6.77 9.60
N LEU A 104 -18.96 6.23 8.86
CA LEU A 104 -17.54 6.26 9.25
C LEU A 104 -17.00 7.69 9.29
N LEU A 105 -17.30 8.51 8.28
CA LEU A 105 -16.87 9.92 8.25
C LEU A 105 -17.46 10.70 9.43
N HIS A 106 -18.73 10.46 9.79
CA HIS A 106 -19.34 11.07 10.95
C HIS A 106 -18.65 10.66 12.27
N ALA A 107 -18.33 9.38 12.43
CA ALA A 107 -17.61 8.88 13.61
C ALA A 107 -16.20 9.49 13.72
N LEU A 108 -15.48 9.64 12.60
CA LEU A 108 -14.17 10.30 12.57
C LEU A 108 -14.27 11.79 12.94
N ALA A 109 -15.30 12.49 12.45
CA ALA A 109 -15.55 13.88 12.80
C ALA A 109 -15.85 14.06 14.29
N GLN A 110 -16.69 13.19 14.87
CA GLN A 110 -16.98 13.17 16.31
C GLN A 110 -15.73 12.91 17.16
N ALA A 111 -14.76 12.15 16.64
CA ALA A 111 -13.47 11.90 17.28
C ALA A 111 -12.46 13.05 17.11
N GLY A 112 -12.84 14.18 16.49
CA GLY A 112 -12.03 15.39 16.39
C GLY A 112 -11.35 15.63 15.04
N ALA A 113 -11.55 14.74 14.06
CA ALA A 113 -11.03 14.94 12.71
C ALA A 113 -11.82 16.01 11.94
N VAL A 114 -11.16 16.71 11.04
CA VAL A 114 -11.77 17.65 10.11
C VAL A 114 -11.96 16.96 8.77
N ILE A 115 -13.21 16.64 8.43
CA ILE A 115 -13.55 16.02 7.14
C ILE A 115 -13.62 17.10 6.05
N VAL A 116 -12.85 16.91 4.98
CA VAL A 116 -12.85 17.77 3.79
C VAL A 116 -13.48 16.98 2.64
N ASP A 117 -14.75 17.25 2.38
CA ASP A 117 -15.57 16.49 1.42
C ASP A 117 -16.41 17.45 0.55
N PRO A 118 -16.17 17.53 -0.78
CA PRO A 118 -15.21 16.73 -1.55
C PRO A 118 -13.77 17.26 -1.46
N CYS A 119 -12.82 16.35 -1.64
CA CYS A 119 -11.40 16.64 -1.87
C CYS A 119 -10.94 15.86 -3.11
N ASP A 120 -11.39 16.33 -4.27
CA ASP A 120 -11.14 15.64 -5.53
C ASP A 120 -9.66 15.67 -5.94
N LEU A 121 -9.24 14.59 -6.60
CA LEU A 121 -7.89 14.43 -7.14
C LEU A 121 -7.94 14.64 -8.66
N PRO A 122 -7.54 15.82 -9.19
CA PRO A 122 -7.77 16.17 -10.59
C PRO A 122 -7.16 15.19 -11.61
N ALA A 123 -6.03 14.57 -11.26
CA ALA A 123 -5.31 13.64 -12.12
C ALA A 123 -5.67 12.16 -11.89
N ALA A 124 -6.63 11.84 -11.01
CA ALA A 124 -6.89 10.45 -10.64
C ALA A 124 -7.36 9.58 -11.83
N GLU A 125 -8.24 10.11 -12.68
CA GLU A 125 -8.71 9.42 -13.89
C GLU A 125 -7.54 9.13 -14.85
N GLN A 126 -6.68 10.12 -15.11
CA GLN A 126 -5.51 9.98 -15.98
C GLN A 126 -4.51 8.95 -15.43
N LEU A 127 -4.28 8.95 -14.11
CA LEU A 127 -3.41 7.97 -13.45
C LEU A 127 -3.98 6.55 -13.56
N ASN A 128 -5.31 6.43 -13.56
CA ASN A 128 -5.98 5.14 -13.66
C ASN A 128 -5.71 4.44 -14.99
N ASP A 129 -5.72 5.20 -16.08
CA ASP A 129 -5.48 4.68 -17.43
C ASP A 129 -4.07 4.13 -17.62
N VAL A 130 -3.10 4.66 -16.87
CA VAL A 130 -1.69 4.27 -16.97
C VAL A 130 -1.23 3.35 -15.84
N ARG A 131 -2.07 3.04 -14.83
CA ARG A 131 -1.67 2.29 -13.63
C ARG A 131 -0.98 0.95 -13.93
N SER A 132 -1.40 0.28 -15.02
CA SER A 132 -0.91 -1.04 -15.42
C SER A 132 0.26 -1.00 -16.42
N CYS A 133 0.67 0.18 -16.91
CA CYS A 133 1.69 0.25 -17.95
C CYS A 133 3.09 -0.08 -17.41
N VAL A 134 3.37 0.31 -16.17
CA VAL A 134 4.68 0.12 -15.51
C VAL A 134 5.00 -1.36 -15.32
N PHE A 135 3.99 -2.17 -14.97
CA PHE A 135 4.14 -3.62 -14.82
C PHE A 135 4.72 -4.29 -16.06
N ARG A 136 4.26 -3.89 -17.26
CA ARG A 136 4.72 -4.48 -18.52
C ARG A 136 6.21 -4.23 -18.77
N ALA A 137 6.75 -3.13 -18.27
CA ALA A 137 8.16 -2.77 -18.40
C ALA A 137 9.02 -3.40 -17.30
N GLU A 138 8.59 -3.31 -16.04
CA GLU A 138 9.42 -3.67 -14.90
C GLU A 138 9.45 -5.17 -14.58
N PHE A 139 8.33 -5.88 -14.79
CA PHE A 139 8.23 -7.28 -14.37
C PHE A 139 9.27 -8.17 -15.03
N ARG A 140 9.39 -8.08 -16.37
CA ARG A 140 10.36 -8.87 -17.14
C ARG A 140 11.80 -8.58 -16.69
N ALA A 141 12.14 -7.32 -16.51
CA ALA A 141 13.48 -6.92 -16.07
C ALA A 141 13.77 -7.40 -14.64
N GLY A 142 12.81 -7.27 -13.74
CA GLY A 142 12.91 -7.75 -12.35
C GLY A 142 13.10 -9.27 -12.29
N LEU A 143 12.25 -10.02 -12.99
CA LEU A 143 12.29 -11.48 -13.02
C LEU A 143 13.63 -11.99 -13.59
N ASN A 144 14.11 -11.40 -14.69
CA ASN A 144 15.40 -11.79 -15.28
C ASN A 144 16.58 -11.55 -14.31
N ARG A 145 16.57 -10.45 -13.56
CA ARG A 145 17.60 -10.18 -12.53
C ARG A 145 17.55 -11.22 -11.42
N LEU A 146 16.35 -11.54 -10.93
CA LEU A 146 16.16 -12.56 -9.89
C LEU A 146 16.69 -13.92 -10.34
N LEU A 147 16.29 -14.39 -11.53
CA LEU A 147 16.71 -15.69 -12.06
C LEU A 147 18.22 -15.77 -12.30
N THR A 148 18.84 -14.66 -12.75
CA THR A 148 20.30 -14.58 -12.91
C THR A 148 21.02 -14.68 -11.56
N ALA A 149 20.50 -14.02 -10.51
CA ALA A 149 21.09 -14.03 -9.18
C ALA A 149 20.94 -15.38 -8.46
N LEU A 150 19.81 -16.08 -8.64
CA LEU A 150 19.53 -17.35 -7.97
C LEU A 150 20.39 -18.52 -8.47
N LYS A 151 21.11 -18.37 -9.60
CA LYS A 151 21.87 -19.45 -10.28
C LYS A 151 21.17 -20.81 -10.10
N PRO A 152 19.90 -20.95 -10.51
CA PRO A 152 19.08 -22.10 -10.15
C PRO A 152 19.83 -23.39 -10.50
N CYS A 153 20.13 -24.19 -9.49
CA CYS A 153 20.75 -25.49 -9.68
C CYS A 153 19.72 -26.40 -10.36
N GLY A 154 19.84 -26.55 -11.68
CA GLY A 154 19.13 -27.56 -12.46
C GLY A 154 17.77 -27.13 -13.00
N MET A 155 17.78 -26.66 -14.25
CA MET A 155 16.98 -27.27 -15.32
C MET A 155 17.83 -27.22 -16.59
N GLY A 156 18.86 -28.07 -16.64
CA GLY A 156 19.39 -28.49 -17.94
C GLY A 156 18.30 -29.31 -18.62
N SER A 157 17.90 -28.88 -19.81
CA SER A 157 17.02 -29.54 -20.80
C SER A 157 16.25 -30.80 -20.36
N LEU A 158 14.93 -30.72 -20.42
CA LEU A 158 14.13 -31.79 -21.04
C LEU A 158 13.67 -31.30 -22.41
#